data_AF-A0A0J6ICR4-F1
#
_entry.id   AF-A0A0J6ICR4-F1
#
_cell.length_a   1.000
_cell.length_b   1.000
_cell.length_c   1.000
_cell.angle_alpha   90.00
_cell.angle_beta   90.00
_cell.angle_gamma   90.00
#
_symmetry.space_group_name_H-M   'P 1'
#
loop_
_entity.id
_entity.type
_entity.pdbx_description
1 polymer ?
#
loop_
_entity_poly.entity_id
_entity_poly.type
_entity_poly.pdbx_seq_one_letter_code
_entity_poly.pdbx_strand_id
1 'polypeptide(L)'
;QGITPESIGIDPVDAQLLESRTFSIEEICRWFGVPPWMVGKTDSGSNWGTGLEQQMIAFLTFCISSLTSQIQQCVNKRLLTPVERVTHYAEFSLEAFLKADTAGRAAWYSQMTQNGIMTRDECRGKENLPRRGGNADVLTVQTNLSPIDQLGQSNDGQAARAALMNWLQQPETTAQE
;
A
#
# COMPACT_ATOMS: atom_id res chain seq x y z
N GLN A 1 -8.87 -22.61 -68.43
CA GLN A 1 -7.68 -22.52 -67.56
C GLN A 1 -8.22 -22.36 -66.14
N GLY A 2 -8.13 -23.42 -65.35
CA GLY A 2 -8.82 -23.54 -64.06
C GLY A 2 -8.03 -22.88 -62.95
N ILE A 3 -8.73 -22.07 -62.15
CA ILE A 3 -8.20 -21.44 -60.95
C ILE A 3 -8.09 -22.55 -59.89
N THR A 4 -6.88 -22.88 -59.45
CA THR A 4 -6.66 -23.81 -58.34
C THR A 4 -6.99 -23.09 -57.03
N PRO A 5 -7.98 -23.54 -56.25
CA PRO A 5 -8.27 -22.92 -54.97
C PRO A 5 -7.10 -23.22 -54.01
N GLU A 6 -6.32 -22.21 -53.68
CA GLU A 6 -5.39 -22.28 -52.55
C GLU A 6 -6.21 -22.24 -51.26
N SER A 7 -5.96 -23.21 -50.38
CA SER A 7 -6.59 -23.27 -49.07
C SER A 7 -6.05 -22.13 -48.21
N ILE A 8 -6.79 -21.01 -48.15
CA ILE A 8 -6.55 -19.94 -47.18
C ILE A 8 -7.22 -20.37 -45.88
N GLY A 9 -6.49 -21.11 -45.05
CA GLY A 9 -6.94 -21.58 -43.75
C GLY A 9 -5.83 -22.36 -43.04
N ILE A 10 -5.77 -22.27 -41.71
CA ILE A 10 -4.88 -23.10 -40.90
C ILE A 10 -5.34 -24.56 -41.04
N ASP A 11 -4.40 -25.49 -41.26
CA ASP A 11 -4.70 -26.92 -41.29
C ASP A 11 -5.36 -27.33 -39.97
N PRO A 12 -6.48 -28.08 -39.98
CA PRO A 12 -7.17 -28.49 -38.75
C PRO A 12 -6.26 -29.26 -37.77
N VAL A 13 -5.26 -30.01 -38.26
CA VAL A 13 -4.28 -30.70 -37.42
C VAL A 13 -3.37 -29.69 -36.71
N ASP A 14 -2.93 -28.65 -37.42
CA ASP A 14 -2.11 -27.59 -36.85
C ASP A 14 -2.92 -26.73 -35.84
N ALA A 15 -4.20 -26.50 -36.11
CA ALA A 15 -5.11 -25.83 -35.18
C ALA A 15 -5.27 -26.62 -33.87
N GLN A 16 -5.46 -27.94 -33.96
CA GLN A 16 -5.58 -28.82 -32.80
C GLN A 16 -4.27 -28.92 -32.01
N LEU A 17 -3.12 -28.93 -32.71
CA LEU A 17 -1.80 -28.90 -32.07
C LEU A 17 -1.57 -27.58 -31.31
N LEU A 18 -1.98 -26.45 -31.90
CA LEU A 18 -1.89 -25.13 -31.27
C LEU A 18 -2.76 -25.07 -29.99
N GLU A 19 -3.97 -25.62 -30.07
CA GLU A 19 -4.89 -25.71 -28.94
C GLU A 19 -4.29 -26.57 -27.81
N SER A 20 -3.77 -27.76 -28.12
CA SER A 20 -3.12 -28.63 -27.14
C SER A 20 -1.94 -27.94 -26.43
N ARG A 21 -1.09 -27.21 -27.18
CA ARG A 21 0.02 -26.43 -26.59
C ARG A 21 -0.47 -25.30 -25.70
N THR A 22 -1.58 -24.66 -26.07
CA THR A 22 -2.24 -23.63 -25.28
C THR A 22 -2.71 -24.19 -23.93
N PHE A 23 -3.36 -25.35 -23.92
CA PHE A 23 -3.78 -26.01 -22.68
C PHE A 23 -2.60 -26.40 -21.79
N SER A 24 -1.48 -26.87 -22.35
CA SER A 24 -0.29 -27.21 -21.56
C SER A 24 0.28 -26.01 -20.79
N ILE A 25 0.20 -24.80 -21.33
CA ILE A 25 0.65 -23.58 -20.62
C ILE A 25 -0.22 -23.34 -19.38
N GLU A 26 -1.53 -23.50 -19.50
CA GLU A 26 -2.47 -23.32 -18.37
C GLU A 26 -2.31 -24.40 -17.31
N GLU A 27 -2.05 -25.64 -17.70
CA GLU A 27 -1.73 -26.71 -16.75
C GLU A 27 -0.51 -26.35 -15.91
N ILE A 28 0.60 -25.94 -16.53
CA ILE A 28 1.81 -25.52 -15.83
C ILE A 28 1.51 -24.35 -14.88
N CYS A 29 0.80 -23.33 -15.35
CA CYS A 29 0.39 -22.18 -14.55
C CYS A 29 -0.40 -22.61 -13.30
N ARG A 30 -1.31 -23.57 -13.44
CA ARG A 30 -2.12 -24.11 -12.34
C ARG A 30 -1.29 -24.86 -11.29
N TRP A 31 -0.22 -25.56 -11.68
CA TRP A 31 0.71 -26.18 -10.72
C TRP A 31 1.44 -25.17 -9.84
N PHE A 32 1.82 -24.02 -10.41
CA PHE A 32 2.52 -22.95 -9.69
C PHE A 32 1.58 -21.93 -9.03
N GLY A 33 0.27 -22.01 -9.27
CA GLY A 33 -0.70 -21.01 -8.80
C GLY A 33 -0.52 -19.63 -9.45
N VAL A 34 0.20 -19.56 -10.58
CA VAL A 34 0.45 -18.32 -11.32
C VAL A 34 -0.66 -18.14 -12.35
N PRO A 35 -1.33 -16.98 -12.42
CA PRO A 35 -2.33 -16.72 -13.46
C PRO A 35 -1.72 -16.71 -14.88
N PRO A 36 -2.40 -17.24 -15.91
CA PRO A 36 -1.87 -17.31 -17.28
C PRO A 36 -1.43 -15.96 -17.87
N TRP A 37 -2.14 -14.88 -17.53
CA TRP A 37 -1.83 -13.54 -18.02
C TRP A 37 -0.48 -13.01 -17.51
N MET A 38 0.03 -13.50 -16.38
CA MET A 38 1.38 -13.17 -15.88
C MET A 38 2.48 -13.78 -16.74
N VAL A 39 2.18 -14.87 -17.47
CA VAL A 39 3.10 -15.56 -18.39
C VAL A 39 2.92 -15.06 -19.83
N GLY A 40 2.10 -14.02 -20.03
CA GLY A 40 1.80 -13.46 -21.35
C GLY A 40 0.81 -14.31 -22.16
N LYS A 41 0.21 -15.35 -21.56
CA LYS A 41 -0.92 -16.06 -22.16
C LYS A 41 -2.20 -15.33 -21.79
N THR A 42 -2.66 -14.49 -22.71
CA THR A 42 -3.97 -13.83 -22.64
C THR A 42 -4.85 -14.41 -23.72
N ASP A 43 -6.04 -14.90 -23.36
CA ASP A 43 -7.05 -15.18 -24.36
C ASP A 43 -7.55 -13.87 -24.95
N SER A 44 -7.89 -13.89 -26.25
CA SER A 44 -8.22 -12.75 -27.12
C SER A 44 -9.36 -11.83 -26.64
N GLY A 45 -9.97 -12.10 -25.47
CA GLY A 45 -11.04 -11.31 -24.86
C GLY A 45 -10.78 -10.83 -23.43
N SER A 46 -9.55 -10.92 -22.91
CA SER A 46 -9.27 -10.52 -21.53
C SER A 46 -9.36 -9.01 -21.35
N ASN A 47 -10.39 -8.56 -20.62
CA ASN A 47 -10.67 -7.18 -20.20
C ASN A 47 -9.41 -6.45 -19.72
N TRP A 48 -8.75 -5.74 -20.63
CA TRP A 48 -7.50 -5.00 -20.43
C TRP A 48 -7.75 -3.64 -19.77
N GLY A 49 -8.47 -3.66 -18.64
CA GLY A 49 -8.91 -2.44 -17.96
C GLY A 49 -9.19 -2.68 -16.48
N THR A 50 -10.42 -2.42 -16.06
CA THR A 50 -10.85 -2.33 -14.65
C THR A 50 -10.70 -3.61 -13.81
N GLY A 51 -10.43 -4.76 -14.43
CA GLY A 51 -10.20 -6.03 -13.73
C GLY A 51 -8.74 -6.36 -13.45
N LEU A 52 -7.78 -5.66 -14.08
CA LEU A 52 -6.36 -6.03 -13.99
C LEU A 52 -5.81 -5.80 -12.58
N GLU A 53 -6.21 -4.70 -11.92
CA GLU A 53 -5.81 -4.43 -10.54
C GLU A 53 -6.30 -5.52 -9.59
N GLN A 54 -7.55 -5.97 -9.73
CA GLN A 54 -8.10 -7.06 -8.93
C GLN A 54 -7.39 -8.39 -9.21
N GLN A 55 -7.01 -8.64 -10.46
CA GLN A 55 -6.20 -9.82 -10.83
C GLN A 55 -4.77 -9.73 -10.25
N MET A 56 -4.16 -8.56 -10.24
CA MET A 56 -2.86 -8.31 -9.59
C MET A 56 -2.95 -8.54 -8.08
N ILE A 57 -4.01 -8.06 -7.42
CA ILE A 57 -4.26 -8.30 -5.99
C ILE A 57 -4.44 -9.79 -5.72
N ALA A 58 -5.19 -10.51 -6.56
CA ALA A 58 -5.36 -11.96 -6.44
C ALA A 58 -4.01 -12.69 -6.58
N PHE A 59 -3.18 -12.31 -7.55
CA PHE A 59 -1.83 -12.86 -7.72
C PHE A 59 -0.95 -12.63 -6.50
N LEU A 60 -0.94 -11.40 -5.98
CA LEU A 60 -0.19 -11.05 -4.77
C LEU A 60 -0.65 -11.88 -3.57
N THR A 61 -1.96 -12.03 -3.39
CA THR A 61 -2.57 -12.69 -2.24
C THR A 61 -2.35 -14.21 -2.27
N PHE A 62 -2.59 -14.85 -3.40
CA PHE A 62 -2.59 -16.32 -3.48
C PHE A 62 -1.23 -16.92 -3.85
N CYS A 63 -0.45 -16.25 -4.71
CA CYS A 63 0.84 -16.78 -5.17
C CYS A 63 2.00 -16.20 -4.35
N ILE A 64 2.17 -14.88 -4.38
CA ILE A 64 3.35 -14.24 -3.80
C ILE A 64 3.35 -14.33 -2.28
N SER A 65 2.24 -13.99 -1.63
CA SER A 65 2.15 -13.99 -0.16
C SER A 65 2.48 -15.36 0.45
N SER A 66 2.00 -16.44 -0.19
CA SER A 66 2.29 -17.83 0.22
C SER A 66 3.80 -18.13 0.19
N LEU A 67 4.48 -17.75 -0.89
CA LEU A 67 5.93 -17.96 -1.03
C LEU A 67 6.72 -17.08 -0.06
N THR A 68 6.38 -15.78 0.01
CA THR A 68 7.11 -14.83 0.85
C THR A 68 6.94 -15.11 2.33
N SER A 69 5.77 -15.56 2.79
CA SER A 69 5.53 -15.91 4.20
C SER A 69 6.39 -17.11 4.61
N GLN A 70 6.50 -18.13 3.76
CA GLN A 70 7.36 -19.29 4.03
C GLN A 70 8.83 -18.88 4.15
N ILE A 71 9.30 -18.00 3.27
CA ILE A 71 10.68 -17.48 3.31
C ILE A 71 10.90 -16.64 4.57
N GLN A 72 9.97 -15.73 4.93
CA GLN A 72 10.05 -14.93 6.15
C GLN A 72 10.13 -15.80 7.40
N GLN A 73 9.27 -16.82 7.50
CA GLN A 73 9.29 -17.75 8.62
C GLN A 73 10.62 -18.51 8.70
N CYS A 74 11.18 -18.92 7.57
CA CYS A 74 12.49 -19.56 7.52
C CYS A 74 13.61 -18.62 7.99
N VAL A 75 13.61 -17.37 7.52
CA VAL A 75 14.56 -16.33 7.93
C VAL A 75 14.45 -16.06 9.42
N ASN A 76 13.24 -15.81 9.93
CA ASN A 76 13.00 -15.54 11.35
C ASN A 76 13.42 -16.72 12.23
N LYS A 77 13.22 -17.96 11.78
CA LYS A 77 13.59 -19.15 12.54
C LYS A 77 15.10 -19.45 12.49
N ARG A 78 15.76 -19.22 11.36
CA ARG A 78 17.16 -19.63 11.14
C ARG A 78 18.19 -18.55 11.42
N LEU A 79 17.85 -17.28 11.19
CA LEU A 79 18.78 -16.16 11.29
C LEU A 79 18.62 -15.35 12.57
N LEU A 80 17.46 -15.41 13.24
CA LEU A 80 17.22 -14.72 14.52
C LEU A 80 17.22 -15.69 15.68
N THR A 81 17.92 -15.31 16.76
CA THR A 81 17.86 -16.00 18.05
C THR A 81 16.48 -15.83 18.72
N PRO A 82 16.09 -16.70 19.67
CA PRO A 82 14.80 -16.57 20.36
C PRO A 82 14.59 -15.21 21.04
N VAL A 83 15.66 -14.56 21.50
CA VAL A 83 15.61 -13.24 22.14
C VAL A 83 15.39 -12.13 21.11
N GLU A 84 16.10 -12.19 19.98
CA GLU A 84 15.97 -11.18 18.91
C GLU A 84 14.59 -11.21 18.25
N ARG A 85 13.92 -12.37 18.20
CA ARG A 85 12.56 -12.50 17.63
C ARG A 85 11.48 -11.70 18.37
N VAL A 86 11.74 -11.25 19.59
CA VAL A 86 10.81 -10.42 20.36
C VAL A 86 10.80 -8.98 19.83
N THR A 87 11.94 -8.50 19.33
CA THR A 87 12.15 -7.11 18.95
C THR A 87 12.34 -6.92 17.44
N HIS A 88 12.77 -7.97 16.74
CA HIS A 88 13.09 -7.94 15.32
C HIS A 88 12.34 -9.05 14.59
N TYR A 89 11.87 -8.72 13.41
CA TYR A 89 11.27 -9.67 12.48
C TYR A 89 11.64 -9.28 11.06
N ALA A 90 11.83 -10.27 10.20
CA ALA A 90 12.01 -10.08 8.78
C ALA A 90 10.65 -10.03 8.09
N GLU A 91 10.43 -8.98 7.31
CA GLU A 91 9.25 -8.76 6.49
C GLU A 91 9.66 -8.38 5.07
N PHE A 92 8.87 -8.81 4.09
CA PHE A 92 9.00 -8.39 2.70
C PHE A 92 8.09 -7.19 2.50
N SER A 93 8.65 -6.10 1.97
CA SER A 93 7.85 -4.91 1.61
C SER A 93 7.04 -5.21 0.33
N LEU A 94 5.92 -5.90 0.48
CA LEU A 94 4.96 -6.16 -0.61
C LEU A 94 4.21 -4.90 -1.02
N GLU A 95 4.25 -3.85 -0.19
CA GLU A 95 3.81 -2.50 -0.54
C GLU A 95 4.54 -1.95 -1.79
N ALA A 96 5.67 -2.54 -2.19
CA ALA A 96 6.32 -2.24 -3.47
C ALA A 96 5.46 -2.60 -4.70
N PHE A 97 4.55 -3.56 -4.63
CA PHE A 97 3.60 -3.78 -5.73
C PHE A 97 2.61 -2.62 -5.87
N LEU A 98 2.24 -2.00 -4.73
CA LEU A 98 1.46 -0.76 -4.72
C LEU A 98 2.30 0.48 -5.11
N LYS A 99 3.64 0.40 -5.15
CA LYS A 99 4.45 1.51 -5.73
C LYS A 99 4.17 1.71 -7.22
N ALA A 100 3.75 0.67 -7.93
CA ALA A 100 3.35 0.78 -9.32
C ALA A 100 2.14 1.73 -9.49
N ASP A 101 1.25 1.79 -8.50
CA ASP A 101 0.16 2.76 -8.43
C ASP A 101 0.46 3.86 -7.39
N THR A 102 1.14 4.90 -7.86
CA THR A 102 1.50 6.04 -7.00
C THR A 102 0.26 6.82 -6.54
N ALA A 103 -0.84 6.75 -7.30
CA ALA A 103 -2.08 7.48 -7.00
C ALA A 103 -2.87 6.81 -5.87
N GLY A 104 -3.12 5.49 -5.96
CA GLY A 104 -3.77 4.73 -4.89
C GLY A 104 -2.94 4.74 -3.60
N ARG A 105 -1.60 4.71 -3.71
CA ARG A 105 -0.71 4.81 -2.55
C ARG A 105 -0.81 6.17 -1.84
N ALA A 106 -0.79 7.27 -2.59
CA ALA A 106 -0.96 8.60 -2.03
C ALA A 106 -2.35 8.78 -1.40
N ALA A 107 -3.40 8.26 -2.04
CA ALA A 107 -4.76 8.29 -1.52
C ALA A 107 -4.89 7.51 -0.21
N TRP A 108 -4.29 6.31 -0.12
CA TRP A 108 -4.29 5.47 1.07
C TRP A 108 -3.60 6.15 2.26
N TYR A 109 -2.35 6.63 2.08
CA TYR A 109 -1.64 7.34 3.15
C TYR A 109 -2.37 8.62 3.57
N SER A 110 -2.96 9.34 2.62
CA SER A 110 -3.74 10.54 2.88
C SER A 110 -4.96 10.22 3.75
N GLN A 111 -5.76 9.22 3.39
CA GLN A 111 -6.91 8.78 4.18
C GLN A 111 -6.51 8.29 5.58
N MET A 112 -5.46 7.48 5.68
CA MET A 112 -4.99 6.95 6.97
C MET A 112 -4.47 8.05 7.91
N THR A 113 -3.75 9.02 7.35
CA THR A 113 -3.22 10.16 8.12
C THR A 113 -4.33 11.15 8.49
N GLN A 114 -5.31 11.37 7.62
CA GLN A 114 -6.43 12.30 7.86
C GLN A 114 -7.42 11.77 8.91
N ASN A 115 -7.64 10.45 8.92
CA ASN A 115 -8.52 9.79 9.88
C ASN A 115 -7.85 9.55 11.25
N GLY A 116 -6.58 9.93 11.42
CA GLY A 116 -5.82 9.71 12.65
C GLY A 116 -5.59 8.23 12.96
N ILE A 117 -5.55 7.36 11.94
CA ILE A 117 -5.25 5.92 12.10
C ILE A 117 -3.74 5.68 12.10
N MET A 118 -2.99 6.50 11.34
CA MET A 118 -1.54 6.37 11.18
C MET A 118 -0.85 7.71 11.39
N THR A 119 0.30 7.70 12.06
CA THR A 119 1.16 8.89 12.17
C THR A 119 1.93 9.10 10.88
N ARG A 120 2.38 10.33 10.63
CA ARG A 120 3.20 10.63 9.45
C ARG A 120 4.54 9.92 9.51
N ASP A 121 5.08 9.69 10.71
CA ASP A 121 6.31 8.94 10.90
C ASP A 121 6.14 7.43 10.71
N GLU A 122 4.96 6.86 10.99
CA GLU A 122 4.65 5.48 10.61
C GLU A 122 4.59 5.30 9.09
N CYS A 123 3.97 6.24 8.37
CA CYS A 123 4.01 6.28 6.90
C CYS A 123 5.47 6.29 6.39
N ARG A 124 6.35 7.09 7.02
CA ARG A 124 7.78 7.14 6.66
C ARG A 124 8.52 5.86 7.00
N GLY A 125 8.19 5.21 8.11
CA GLY A 125 8.73 3.89 8.47
C GLY A 125 8.42 2.84 7.40
N LYS A 126 7.16 2.79 6.93
CA LYS A 126 6.74 1.91 5.82
C LYS A 126 7.48 2.17 4.51
N GLU A 127 7.80 3.43 4.26
CA GLU A 127 8.61 3.87 3.11
C GLU A 127 10.11 3.61 3.28
N ASN A 128 10.56 3.04 4.41
CA ASN A 128 11.97 2.92 4.78
C ASN A 128 12.70 4.28 4.82
N LEU A 129 11.97 5.35 5.17
CA LEU A 129 12.50 6.69 5.40
C LEU A 129 12.74 6.91 6.90
N PRO A 130 13.79 7.66 7.29
CA PRO A 130 14.09 7.91 8.70
C PRO A 130 13.00 8.76 9.35
N ARG A 131 12.50 8.37 10.53
CA ARG A 131 11.50 9.15 11.30
C ARG A 131 12.03 10.55 11.63
N ARG A 132 11.16 11.57 11.57
CA ARG A 132 11.55 12.98 11.85
C ARG A 132 11.25 13.37 13.29
N GLY A 133 10.37 12.66 13.99
CA GLY A 133 9.95 12.96 15.34
C GLY A 133 9.10 14.24 15.45
N GLY A 134 8.66 14.55 16.67
CA GLY A 134 7.87 15.74 16.96
C GLY A 134 6.45 15.67 16.41
N ASN A 135 6.02 16.71 15.67
CA ASN A 135 4.66 16.81 15.13
C ASN A 135 4.30 15.75 14.06
N ALA A 136 5.29 14.99 13.58
CA ALA A 136 5.07 13.88 12.66
C ALA A 136 4.62 12.60 13.37
N ASP A 137 4.86 12.48 14.68
CA ASP A 137 4.50 11.32 15.51
C ASP A 137 3.14 11.50 16.22
N VAL A 138 2.52 12.67 16.06
CA VAL A 138 1.21 12.97 16.66
C VAL A 138 0.11 12.63 15.67
N LEU A 139 -0.88 11.84 16.12
CA LEU A 139 -2.09 11.57 15.35
C LEU A 139 -2.87 12.87 15.18
N THR A 140 -3.15 13.22 13.93
CA THR A 140 -3.96 14.39 13.59
C THR A 140 -5.25 13.94 12.93
N VAL A 141 -6.36 14.59 13.27
CA VAL A 141 -7.66 14.38 12.62
C VAL A 141 -8.09 15.68 11.93
N GLN A 142 -8.68 15.57 10.74
CA GLN A 142 -9.29 16.73 10.09
C GLN A 142 -10.61 17.08 10.78
N THR A 143 -10.66 18.22 11.44
CA THR A 143 -11.88 18.76 12.06
C THR A 143 -12.75 19.46 11.01
N ASN A 144 -13.34 18.70 10.08
CA ASN A 144 -14.20 19.27 9.02
C ASN A 144 -15.66 19.44 9.47
N LEU A 145 -16.09 18.82 10.57
CA LEU A 145 -17.50 18.81 11.00
C LEU A 145 -17.65 18.74 12.54
N SER A 146 -16.89 19.57 13.27
CA SER A 146 -17.18 19.79 14.70
C SER A 146 -18.36 20.77 14.83
N PRO A 147 -19.28 20.56 15.79
CA PRO A 147 -20.36 21.50 16.07
C PRO A 147 -19.78 22.90 16.35
N ILE A 148 -20.51 23.95 15.93
CA ILE A 148 -20.03 25.34 15.90
C ILE A 148 -19.48 25.83 17.26
N ASP A 149 -19.99 25.32 18.38
CA ASP A 149 -19.55 25.68 19.73
C ASP A 149 -18.13 25.22 20.10
N GLN A 150 -17.59 24.23 19.38
CA GLN A 150 -16.27 23.64 19.68
C GLN A 150 -15.25 23.86 18.57
N LEU A 151 -15.65 24.47 17.45
CA LEU A 151 -14.74 24.86 16.37
C LEU A 151 -14.06 26.19 16.75
N GLY A 152 -12.99 26.12 17.55
CA GLY A 152 -12.22 27.31 17.94
C GLY A 152 -11.96 27.50 19.43
N GLN A 153 -12.13 26.47 20.27
CA GLN A 153 -11.39 26.45 21.54
C GLN A 153 -9.90 26.15 21.26
N SER A 154 -9.27 26.99 20.46
CA SER A 154 -7.84 27.21 20.60
C SER A 154 -7.63 27.82 21.98
N ASN A 155 -6.59 27.35 22.66
CA ASN A 155 -6.21 27.68 24.02
C ASN A 155 -5.79 29.15 24.23
N ASP A 156 -6.21 30.07 23.35
CA ASP A 156 -5.82 31.48 23.34
C ASP A 156 -6.38 32.21 24.56
N GLY A 157 -7.58 31.82 25.03
CA GLY A 157 -8.18 32.36 26.26
C GLY A 157 -7.48 31.91 27.54
N GLN A 158 -6.92 30.69 27.56
CA GLN A 158 -6.13 30.19 28.70
C GLN A 158 -4.72 30.78 28.70
N ALA A 159 -4.09 30.92 27.52
CA ALA A 159 -2.80 31.58 27.35
C ALA A 159 -2.86 33.08 27.71
N ALA A 160 -3.92 33.79 27.29
CA ALA A 160 -4.14 35.20 27.65
C ALA A 160 -4.45 35.37 29.14
N ARG A 161 -5.25 34.49 29.76
CA ARG A 161 -5.47 34.52 31.23
C ARG A 161 -4.19 34.26 32.01
N ALA A 162 -3.33 33.35 31.56
CA ALA A 162 -2.04 33.07 32.20
C ALA A 162 -1.09 34.27 32.10
N ALA A 163 -1.04 34.94 30.94
CA ALA A 163 -0.24 36.15 30.75
C ALA A 163 -0.76 37.34 31.61
N LEU A 164 -2.07 37.50 31.73
CA LEU A 164 -2.69 38.55 32.55
C LEU A 164 -2.50 38.31 34.05
N MET A 165 -2.57 37.07 34.52
CA MET A 165 -2.30 36.73 35.92
C MET A 165 -0.84 37.01 36.29
N ASN A 166 0.11 36.75 35.38
CA ASN A 166 1.52 37.10 35.58
C ASN A 166 1.77 38.61 35.60
N TRP A 167 0.97 39.39 34.88
CA TRP A 167 1.05 40.87 34.90
C TRP A 167 0.45 41.46 36.18
N LEU A 168 -0.70 40.94 36.63
CA LEU A 168 -1.38 41.37 37.85
C LEU A 168 -0.64 41.04 39.15
N GLN A 169 0.30 40.09 39.12
CA GLN A 169 1.11 39.69 40.28
C GLN A 169 2.42 40.49 40.41
N GLN A 170 2.70 41.44 39.51
CA GLN A 170 3.86 42.33 39.64
C GLN A 170 3.50 43.48 40.59
N PRO A 171 4.21 43.65 41.72
CA PRO A 171 3.99 44.80 42.58
C PRO A 171 4.43 46.08 41.85
N GLU A 172 3.50 47.03 41.75
CA GLU A 172 3.67 48.37 41.20
C GLU A 172 4.84 49.10 41.88
N THR A 173 6.04 49.06 41.30
CA THR A 173 7.12 50.00 41.62
C THR A 173 7.12 51.13 40.59
N THR A 174 6.38 52.17 40.97
CA THR A 174 6.47 53.59 40.59
C THR A 174 7.73 54.05 39.84
N ALA A 175 7.47 54.64 38.66
CA ALA A 175 7.76 56.02 38.26
C ALA A 175 9.12 56.70 38.62
N GLN A 176 9.69 57.37 37.59
CA GLN A 176 10.71 58.45 37.60
C GLN A 176 12.16 57.94 37.82
N GLU A 177 13.19 58.25 37.04
CA GLU A 177 13.56 59.36 36.13
C GLU A 177 14.32 58.83 34.89
#